data_AF-A0A520GCD6-F1
#
_entry.id   AF-A0A520GCD6-F1
#
_cell.length_a   1.000
_cell.length_b   1.000
_cell.length_c   1.000
_cell.angle_alpha   90.00
_cell.angle_beta   90.00
_cell.angle_gamma   90.00
#
_symmetry.space_group_name_H-M   'P 1'
#
loop_
_entity.id
_entity.type
_entity.pdbx_description
1 polymer ?
#
loop_
_entity_poly.entity_id
_entity_poly.type
_entity_poly.pdbx_seq_one_letter_code
_entity_poly.pdbx_strand_id
1 'polypeptide(L)'
;MQTTLAPEFAGTAEGAEAEAILRRCVHCGFCTATCPTYQLLGDELDGPRGRIYLIKQVLEGAEPTRETQLHLDRCLTCRNCETTCPSGVEYGHLVDIGRRVVDAKVERPADERRARWLLKEGLTSP
;
A
#
# COMPACT_ATOMS: atom_id res chain seq x y z
N MET A 1 -11.40 -11.28 -1.08
CA MET A 1 -10.76 -11.61 -2.38
C MET A 1 -9.87 -12.86 -2.26
N GLN A 2 -9.87 -13.76 -3.25
CA GLN A 2 -8.95 -14.91 -3.29
C GLN A 2 -7.52 -14.41 -3.54
N THR A 3 -6.58 -14.84 -2.69
CA THR A 3 -5.17 -14.45 -2.76
C THR A 3 -4.31 -15.71 -2.71
N THR A 4 -3.27 -15.78 -3.53
CA THR A 4 -2.31 -16.89 -3.57
C THR A 4 -0.91 -16.35 -3.33
N LEU A 5 -0.49 -16.31 -2.06
CA LEU A 5 0.81 -15.76 -1.67
C LEU A 5 1.96 -16.46 -2.39
N ALA A 6 2.94 -15.67 -2.83
CA ALA A 6 4.20 -16.18 -3.33
C ALA A 6 4.95 -16.96 -2.22
N PRO A 7 5.83 -17.92 -2.58
CA PRO A 7 6.54 -18.75 -1.61
C PRO A 7 7.31 -17.95 -0.54
N GLU A 8 7.77 -16.75 -0.89
CA GLU A 8 8.49 -15.84 0.01
C GLU A 8 7.62 -15.27 1.15
N PHE A 9 6.30 -15.17 0.96
CA PHE A 9 5.37 -14.66 1.97
C PHE A 9 4.54 -15.78 2.62
N ALA A 10 4.42 -16.93 1.96
CA ALA A 10 3.67 -18.07 2.45
C ALA A 10 4.24 -18.57 3.80
N GLY A 11 3.39 -18.66 4.82
CA GLY A 11 3.78 -19.11 6.16
C GLY A 11 4.48 -18.05 7.04
N THR A 12 4.65 -16.83 6.55
CA THR A 12 5.15 -15.70 7.35
C THR A 12 4.01 -15.00 8.11
N ALA A 13 4.32 -14.35 9.23
CA ALA A 13 3.33 -13.56 9.98
C ALA A 13 2.78 -12.39 9.14
N GLU A 14 3.66 -11.70 8.41
CA GLU A 14 3.31 -10.58 7.54
C GLU A 14 2.40 -11.04 6.38
N GLY A 15 2.73 -12.15 5.73
CA GLY A 15 1.91 -12.74 4.68
C GLY A 15 0.52 -13.15 5.16
N ALA A 16 0.43 -13.77 6.35
CA ALA A 16 -0.84 -14.16 6.96
C ALA A 16 -1.72 -12.95 7.32
N GLU A 17 -1.13 -11.89 7.87
CA GLU A 17 -1.83 -10.63 8.16
C GLU A 17 -2.35 -9.99 6.87
N ALA A 18 -1.49 -9.84 5.85
CA ALA A 18 -1.88 -9.26 4.58
C ALA A 18 -3.01 -10.07 3.91
N GLU A 19 -2.89 -11.41 3.89
CA GLU A 19 -3.92 -12.28 3.32
C GLU A 19 -5.26 -12.14 4.08
N ALA A 20 -5.24 -12.08 5.41
CA ALA A 20 -6.44 -11.88 6.21
C ALA A 20 -7.14 -10.55 5.85
N ILE A 21 -6.38 -9.46 5.69
CA ILE A 21 -6.91 -8.15 5.29
C ILE A 21 -7.46 -8.19 3.85
N LEU A 22 -6.72 -8.78 2.90
CA LEU A 22 -7.11 -8.89 1.49
C LEU A 22 -8.40 -9.71 1.32
N ARG A 23 -8.59 -10.75 2.13
CA ARG A 23 -9.80 -11.59 2.10
C ARG A 23 -11.05 -10.81 2.48
N ARG A 24 -10.97 -9.79 3.35
CA ARG A 24 -12.10 -8.94 3.74
C ARG A 24 -12.59 -8.01 2.63
N CYS A 25 -11.72 -7.63 1.69
CA CYS A 25 -12.13 -6.77 0.59
C CYS A 25 -13.14 -7.49 -0.34
N VAL A 26 -14.31 -6.87 -0.52
CA VAL A 26 -15.39 -7.32 -1.42
C VAL A 26 -15.54 -6.45 -2.68
N HIS A 27 -14.58 -5.54 -2.93
CA HIS A 27 -14.55 -4.65 -4.10
C HIS A 27 -15.77 -3.71 -4.27
N CYS A 28 -16.44 -3.34 -3.17
CA CYS A 28 -17.62 -2.48 -3.19
C CYS A 28 -17.36 -1.01 -3.60
N GLY A 29 -16.12 -0.51 -3.44
CA GLY A 29 -15.73 0.83 -3.91
C GLY A 29 -16.06 2.01 -2.97
N PHE A 30 -16.68 1.79 -1.81
CA PHE A 30 -16.96 2.88 -0.83
C PHE A 30 -15.70 3.64 -0.40
N CYS A 31 -14.58 2.93 -0.26
CA CYS A 31 -13.29 3.52 0.08
C CYS A 31 -12.79 4.50 -0.99
N THR A 32 -13.08 4.26 -2.27
CA THR A 32 -12.68 5.12 -3.39
C THR A 32 -13.44 6.46 -3.36
N ALA A 33 -14.72 6.45 -2.97
CA ALA A 33 -15.54 7.67 -2.86
C ALA A 33 -15.05 8.66 -1.78
N THR A 34 -14.28 8.19 -0.79
CA THR A 34 -13.81 9.01 0.34
C THR A 34 -12.29 9.26 0.33
N CYS A 35 -11.56 8.67 -0.62
CA CYS A 35 -10.12 8.84 -0.72
C CYS A 35 -9.76 10.18 -1.38
N PRO A 36 -9.09 11.12 -0.68
CA PRO A 36 -8.79 12.44 -1.25
C PRO A 36 -7.86 12.36 -2.46
N THR A 37 -6.89 11.45 -2.47
CA THR A 37 -5.97 11.29 -3.61
C THR A 37 -6.73 10.87 -4.88
N TYR A 38 -7.65 9.90 -4.77
CA TYR A 38 -8.49 9.50 -5.90
C TYR A 38 -9.43 10.61 -6.35
N GLN A 39 -10.08 11.30 -5.41
CA GLN A 39 -11.00 12.40 -5.73
C GLN A 39 -10.29 13.54 -6.48
N LEU A 40 -9.02 13.78 -6.18
CA LEU A 40 -8.23 14.82 -6.85
C LEU A 40 -7.66 14.37 -8.20
N LEU A 41 -7.09 13.16 -8.27
CA LEU A 41 -6.34 12.71 -9.45
C LEU A 41 -7.21 11.91 -10.44
N GLY A 42 -8.31 11.32 -10.00
CA GLY A 42 -9.16 10.43 -10.80
C GLY A 42 -8.52 9.10 -11.20
N ASP A 43 -7.28 8.84 -10.76
CA ASP A 43 -6.55 7.62 -11.05
C ASP A 43 -6.93 6.52 -10.05
N GLU A 44 -7.51 5.42 -10.55
CA GLU A 44 -7.92 4.27 -9.74
C GLU A 44 -6.75 3.63 -8.99
N LEU A 45 -5.54 3.63 -9.57
CA LEU A 45 -4.35 3.10 -8.91
C LEU A 45 -3.91 3.95 -7.71
N ASP A 46 -4.29 5.23 -7.69
CA ASP A 46 -4.14 6.14 -6.55
C ASP A 46 -5.32 6.08 -5.56
N GLY A 47 -6.33 5.26 -5.85
CA GLY A 47 -7.40 4.92 -4.92
C GLY A 47 -7.02 3.79 -3.95
N PRO A 48 -7.70 3.66 -2.81
CA PRO A 48 -7.44 2.60 -1.84
C PRO A 48 -7.71 1.21 -2.44
N ARG A 49 -8.72 1.07 -3.31
CA ARG A 49 -9.02 -0.18 -4.01
C ARG A 49 -7.91 -0.55 -5.00
N GLY A 50 -7.45 0.38 -5.83
CA GLY A 50 -6.33 0.14 -6.72
C GLY A 50 -5.05 -0.24 -5.98
N ARG A 51 -4.72 0.47 -4.89
CA ARG A 51 -3.56 0.12 -4.04
C ARG A 51 -3.69 -1.25 -3.38
N ILE A 52 -4.86 -1.63 -2.88
CA ILE A 52 -5.13 -2.98 -2.37
C ILE A 52 -4.78 -4.03 -3.44
N TYR A 53 -5.17 -3.77 -4.70
CA TYR A 53 -4.90 -4.66 -5.81
C TYR A 53 -3.42 -4.73 -6.17
N LEU A 54 -2.73 -3.58 -6.23
CA LEU A 54 -1.27 -3.52 -6.44
C LEU A 54 -0.52 -4.33 -5.37
N ILE A 55 -0.87 -4.14 -4.10
CA ILE A 55 -0.25 -4.86 -2.98
C ILE A 55 -0.51 -6.36 -3.09
N LYS A 56 -1.75 -6.76 -3.42
CA LYS A 56 -2.09 -8.17 -3.69
C LYS A 56 -1.17 -8.74 -4.77
N GLN A 57 -1.08 -8.11 -5.93
CA GLN A 57 -0.27 -8.61 -7.04
C GLN A 57 1.20 -8.79 -6.63
N VAL A 58 1.77 -7.83 -5.91
CA VAL A 58 3.15 -7.92 -5.41
C VAL A 58 3.31 -9.11 -4.44
N LEU A 59 2.36 -9.32 -3.53
CA LEU A 59 2.36 -10.45 -2.60
C LEU A 59 2.11 -11.80 -3.26
N GLU A 60 1.54 -11.81 -4.47
CA GLU A 60 1.37 -13.01 -5.31
C GLU A 60 2.57 -13.24 -6.25
N GLY A 61 3.60 -12.40 -6.17
CA GLY A 61 4.86 -12.58 -6.90
C GLY A 61 5.01 -11.69 -8.13
N ALA A 62 4.13 -10.72 -8.35
CA ALA A 62 4.37 -9.70 -9.37
C ALA A 62 5.53 -8.79 -8.98
N GLU A 63 6.43 -8.52 -9.92
CA GLU A 63 7.57 -7.64 -9.67
C GLU A 63 7.09 -6.16 -9.58
N PRO A 64 7.30 -5.49 -8.43
CA PRO A 64 6.91 -4.09 -8.29
C PRO A 64 7.79 -3.17 -9.14
N THR A 65 7.22 -2.06 -9.59
CA THR A 65 7.94 -1.06 -10.38
C THR A 65 7.99 0.29 -9.67
N ARG A 66 8.69 1.26 -10.26
CA ARG A 66 8.66 2.65 -9.76
C ARG A 66 7.24 3.24 -9.76
N GLU A 67 6.40 2.85 -10.72
CA GLU A 67 4.98 3.25 -10.73
C GLU A 67 4.21 2.63 -9.56
N THR A 68 4.44 1.34 -9.26
CA THR A 68 3.88 0.71 -8.06
C THR A 68 4.26 1.48 -6.79
N GLN A 69 5.55 1.81 -6.65
CA GLN A 69 6.06 2.58 -5.51
C GLN A 69 5.41 3.98 -5.45
N LEU A 70 5.29 4.67 -6.58
CA LEU A 70 4.66 5.99 -6.68
C LEU A 70 3.21 5.97 -6.21
N HIS A 71 2.40 5.02 -6.69
CA HIS A 71 1.01 4.90 -6.29
C HIS A 71 0.86 4.67 -4.79
N LEU A 72 1.72 3.82 -4.19
CA LEU A 72 1.72 3.61 -2.74
C LEU A 72 2.20 4.84 -1.97
N ASP A 73 3.19 5.58 -2.48
CA ASP A 73 3.71 6.80 -1.87
C ASP A 73 2.68 7.93 -1.85
N ARG A 74 1.80 8.02 -2.86
CA ARG A 74 0.71 9.01 -2.92
C ARG A 74 -0.42 8.79 -1.90
N CYS A 75 -0.39 7.69 -1.15
CA CYS A 75 -1.32 7.49 -0.04
C CYS A 75 -0.96 8.42 1.14
N LEU A 76 -1.89 9.29 1.52
CA LEU A 76 -1.72 10.22 2.65
C LEU A 76 -1.83 9.55 4.03
N THR A 77 -2.10 8.24 4.10
CA THR A 77 -2.35 7.51 5.35
C THR A 77 -3.46 8.15 6.23
N CYS A 78 -4.45 8.80 5.60
CA CYS A 78 -5.55 9.48 6.31
C CYS A 78 -6.62 8.54 6.90
N ARG A 79 -6.64 7.26 6.51
CA ARG A 79 -7.55 6.20 6.99
C ARG A 79 -9.07 6.45 6.79
N ASN A 80 -9.47 7.44 5.99
CA ASN A 80 -10.88 7.60 5.55
C ASN A 80 -11.45 6.32 4.93
N CYS A 81 -10.63 5.61 4.15
CA CYS A 81 -10.98 4.35 3.50
C CYS A 81 -11.41 3.26 4.48
N GLU A 82 -10.85 3.22 5.69
CA GLU A 82 -11.20 2.23 6.72
C GLU A 82 -12.52 2.59 7.38
N THR A 83 -12.67 3.86 7.78
CA THR A 83 -13.87 4.36 8.46
C THR A 83 -15.14 4.13 7.63
N THR A 84 -15.05 4.27 6.31
CA THR A 84 -16.18 4.04 5.41
C THR A 84 -16.37 2.59 4.99
N CYS A 85 -15.42 1.68 5.28
CA CYS A 85 -15.43 0.34 4.72
C CYS A 85 -16.47 -0.53 5.46
N PRO A 86 -17.53 -1.01 4.79
CA PRO A 86 -18.50 -1.89 5.44
C PRO A 86 -17.93 -3.28 5.78
N SER A 87 -16.82 -3.66 5.14
CA SER A 87 -16.17 -4.96 5.31
C SER A 87 -15.01 -4.95 6.31
N GLY A 88 -14.70 -3.79 6.94
CA GLY A 88 -13.64 -3.69 7.94
C GLY A 88 -12.24 -4.03 7.41
N VAL A 89 -11.89 -3.56 6.21
CA VAL A 89 -10.54 -3.71 5.66
C VAL A 89 -9.59 -2.80 6.45
N GLU A 90 -8.62 -3.39 7.15
CA GLU A 90 -7.57 -2.68 7.91
C GLU A 90 -6.47 -2.18 6.94
N TYR A 91 -6.84 -1.19 6.11
CA TYR A 91 -6.01 -0.72 5.01
C TYR A 91 -4.62 -0.20 5.44
N GLY A 92 -4.51 0.45 6.60
CA GLY A 92 -3.26 0.97 7.17
C GLY A 92 -2.21 -0.11 7.34
N HIS A 93 -2.60 -1.25 7.93
CA HIS A 93 -1.72 -2.40 8.08
C HIS A 93 -1.27 -2.94 6.72
N LEU A 94 -2.20 -3.07 5.76
CA LEU A 94 -1.89 -3.58 4.43
C LEU A 94 -0.95 -2.64 3.65
N VAL A 95 -1.14 -1.32 3.70
CA VAL A 95 -0.28 -0.38 2.98
C VAL A 95 1.13 -0.32 3.58
N ASP A 96 1.27 -0.50 4.89
CA ASP A 96 2.58 -0.56 5.55
C ASP A 96 3.35 -1.82 5.13
N ILE A 97 2.70 -2.98 5.08
CA ILE A 97 3.27 -4.22 4.54
C ILE A 97 3.67 -4.00 3.08
N GLY A 98 2.75 -3.48 2.25
CA GLY A 98 2.98 -3.24 0.84
C GLY A 98 4.17 -2.31 0.57
N ARG A 99 4.25 -1.18 1.28
CA ARG A 99 5.38 -0.24 1.17
C ARG A 99 6.70 -0.87 1.54
N ARG A 100 6.76 -1.66 2.62
CA ARG A 100 7.98 -2.36 3.05
C ARG A 100 8.47 -3.33 1.98
N VAL A 101 7.56 -4.14 1.43
CA VAL A 101 7.89 -5.11 0.37
C VAL A 101 8.35 -4.40 -0.91
N VAL A 102 7.64 -3.35 -1.32
CA VAL A 102 7.97 -2.60 -2.54
C VAL A 102 9.29 -1.83 -2.38
N ASP A 103 9.52 -1.16 -1.25
CA ASP A 103 10.77 -0.42 -0.99
C ASP A 103 12.00 -1.35 -0.90
N ALA A 104 11.81 -2.62 -0.54
CA ALA A 104 12.90 -3.61 -0.54
C ALA A 104 13.30 -4.08 -1.95
N LYS A 105 12.38 -4.01 -2.93
CA LYS A 105 12.61 -4.47 -4.31
C LYS A 105 12.87 -3.34 -5.29
N VAL A 106 12.34 -2.14 -5.03
CA VAL A 106 12.44 -0.97 -5.91
C VAL A 106 13.36 0.08 -5.31
N GLU A 107 14.56 0.22 -5.88
CA GLU A 107 15.51 1.23 -5.43
C GLU A 107 14.99 2.65 -5.74
N ARG A 108 15.04 3.51 -4.72
CA ARG A 108 14.70 4.92 -4.87
C ARG A 108 15.85 5.70 -5.50
N PRO A 109 15.56 6.72 -6.33
CA PRO A 109 16.55 7.66 -6.83
C PRO A 109 17.44 8.25 -5.72
N ALA A 110 18.71 8.52 -6.05
CA ALA A 110 19.70 8.91 -5.05
C ALA A 110 19.37 10.24 -4.37
N ASP A 111 18.73 11.16 -5.08
CA ASP A 111 18.21 12.43 -4.56
C ASP A 111 17.07 12.22 -3.56
N GLU A 112 16.11 11.33 -3.85
CA GLU A 112 15.04 10.98 -2.90
C GLU A 112 15.60 10.33 -1.63
N ARG A 113 16.57 9.41 -1.78
CA ARG A 113 17.24 8.76 -0.65
C ARG A 113 17.94 9.78 0.24
N ARG A 114 18.66 10.73 -0.37
CA ARG A 114 19.33 11.82 0.36
C ARG A 114 18.32 12.73 1.05
N ALA A 115 17.27 13.15 0.35
CA ALA A 115 16.23 14.01 0.91
C ALA A 115 15.54 13.36 2.12
N ARG A 116 15.14 12.09 2.02
CA ARG A 116 14.53 11.34 3.13
C ARG A 116 15.47 11.19 4.31
N TRP A 117 16.74 10.89 4.06
CA TRP A 117 17.74 10.79 5.13
C TRP A 117 17.95 12.15 5.81
N LEU A 118 18.10 13.23 5.04
CA LEU A 118 18.24 14.59 5.57
C LEU A 118 17.02 15.04 6.38
N LEU A 119 15.81 14.75 5.92
CA LEU A 119 14.60 15.06 6.67
C LEU A 119 14.51 14.23 7.95
N LYS A 120 14.84 12.93 7.88
CA LYS A 120 14.81 12.04 9.05
C LYS A 120 15.82 12.50 10.11
N GLU A 121 17.09 12.63 9.76
CA GLU A 121 18.13 12.98 10.72
C GLU A 121 18.09 14.47 11.06
N GLY A 122 17.85 15.35 10.09
CA GLY A 122 17.92 16.81 10.27
C GLY A 122 16.73 17.44 10.98
N LEU A 123 15.49 16.97 10.78
CA LEU A 123 14.32 17.50 11.51
C LEU A 123 14.20 16.93 12.93
N THR A 124 14.82 15.77 13.19
CA THR A 124 14.79 15.13 14.51
C THR A 124 16.08 15.34 15.30
N SER A 125 17.07 16.04 14.72
CA SER A 125 18.24 16.51 15.44
C SER A 125 17.87 17.75 16.28
N PRO A 126 18.31 17.82 17.54
CA PRO A 126 18.02 18.94 18.45
C PRO A 126 18.62 20.27 18.01
#